data_AF-A0A7Y5KRQ2-F1
#
_entry.id   AF-A0A7Y5KRQ2-F1
#
_cell.length_a   1.000
_cell.length_b   1.000
_cell.length_c   1.000
_cell.angle_alpha   90.00
_cell.angle_beta   90.00
_cell.angle_gamma   90.00
#
_symmetry.space_group_name_H-M   'P 1'
#
loop_
_entity.id
_entity.type
_entity.pdbx_description
1 polymer ?
#
loop_
_entity_poly.entity_id
_entity_poly.type
_entity_poly.pdbx_seq_one_letter_code
_entity_poly.pdbx_strand_id
1 'polypeptide(L)'
;MTQDVGSLGTPDAADVDAPIEAAPVPIEAVPPKEATAEPKLYRELDFKGRMARAAITAFTLYHLVAMLVGGGTKEIKRPFQYVMGFYDEGLRMTNSWGMFGKPPGATHVVVEGVKPDGTTIQLATTRAADRTFIERIRDVRMRKIQGKLTDLQDRTRWGGPYLDYFCRDAKAKGLELKSVRIINQIHELKDDAGKVKRKPSTVTLTTRTCGQGGPGVTLPPVRREPAVPKSSSDGDDNL
;
A
#
# COMPACT_ATOMS: atom_id res chain seq x y z
N MET A 1 32.76 43.59 -6.94
CA MET A 1 32.25 42.40 -7.67
C MET A 1 30.75 42.38 -7.50
N THR A 2 30.06 43.02 -8.42
CA THR A 2 28.62 43.23 -8.48
C THR A 2 27.99 42.05 -9.22
N GLN A 3 27.01 41.38 -8.60
CA GLN A 3 26.26 40.30 -9.22
C GLN A 3 25.11 40.88 -10.05
N ASP A 4 25.13 40.60 -11.35
CA ASP A 4 24.05 40.86 -12.28
C ASP A 4 22.81 40.05 -11.91
N VAL A 5 21.71 40.75 -11.70
CA VAL A 5 20.39 40.19 -11.43
C VAL A 5 19.72 39.95 -12.79
N GLY A 6 19.69 38.69 -13.21
CA GLY A 6 19.08 38.26 -14.47
C GLY A 6 17.58 38.58 -14.50
N SER A 7 17.20 39.35 -15.52
CA SER A 7 15.84 39.78 -15.86
C SER A 7 14.90 38.59 -16.06
N LEU A 8 13.78 38.59 -15.33
CA LEU A 8 12.65 37.68 -15.53
C LEU A 8 11.97 38.03 -16.86
N GLY A 9 12.18 37.18 -17.86
CA GLY A 9 11.43 37.23 -19.11
C GLY A 9 9.94 37.03 -18.84
N THR A 10 9.15 38.03 -19.22
CA THR A 10 7.69 37.94 -19.35
C THR A 10 7.35 36.82 -20.35
N PRO A 11 6.47 35.88 -20.01
CA PRO A 11 5.98 34.90 -20.98
C PRO A 11 5.15 35.62 -22.04
N ASP A 12 5.53 35.42 -23.29
CA ASP A 12 4.80 35.89 -24.47
C ASP A 12 3.36 35.35 -24.43
N ALA A 13 2.42 36.28 -24.53
CA ALA A 13 1.01 36.01 -24.76
C ALA A 13 0.84 35.60 -26.23
N ALA A 14 1.08 34.33 -26.54
CA ALA A 14 0.80 33.74 -27.85
C ALA A 14 -0.37 32.75 -27.76
N ASP A 15 -1.29 32.93 -28.70
CA ASP A 15 -2.37 32.03 -29.12
C ASP A 15 -3.47 31.71 -28.11
N VAL A 16 -4.38 32.68 -27.99
CA VAL A 16 -5.78 32.41 -27.67
C VAL A 16 -6.39 31.68 -28.86
N ASP A 17 -6.40 30.35 -28.79
CA ASP A 17 -7.14 29.48 -29.70
C ASP A 17 -8.59 29.98 -29.81
N ALA A 18 -9.01 30.24 -31.05
CA ALA A 18 -10.38 30.59 -31.37
C ALA A 18 -11.34 29.51 -30.82
N PRO A 19 -12.52 29.89 -30.28
CA PRO A 19 -13.50 28.93 -29.81
C PRO A 19 -13.94 28.07 -31.00
N ILE A 20 -13.51 26.81 -31.00
CA ILE A 20 -14.03 25.78 -31.90
C ILE A 20 -15.51 25.63 -31.54
N GLU A 21 -16.36 26.19 -32.39
CA GLU A 21 -17.81 26.03 -32.36
C GLU A 21 -18.09 24.55 -32.64
N ALA A 22 -18.10 23.75 -31.57
CA ALA A 22 -18.36 22.32 -31.64
C ALA A 22 -19.77 22.13 -32.20
N ALA A 23 -19.84 21.55 -33.40
CA ALA A 23 -21.09 21.17 -34.03
C ALA A 23 -21.94 20.37 -33.03
N PRO A 24 -23.26 20.63 -32.95
CA PRO A 24 -24.13 19.94 -32.01
C PRO A 24 -24.07 18.44 -32.27
N VAL A 25 -23.48 17.70 -31.32
CA VAL A 25 -23.46 16.24 -31.34
C VAL A 25 -24.93 15.79 -31.37
N PRO A 26 -25.36 14.97 -32.35
CA PRO A 26 -26.70 14.46 -32.38
C PRO A 26 -26.95 13.71 -31.07
N ILE A 27 -27.87 14.22 -30.26
CA ILE A 27 -28.32 13.57 -29.03
C ILE A 27 -29.05 12.32 -29.47
N GLU A 28 -28.33 11.20 -29.54
CA GLU A 28 -28.92 9.88 -29.69
C GLU A 28 -29.98 9.75 -28.60
N ALA A 29 -31.23 9.59 -29.03
CA ALA A 29 -32.36 9.49 -28.11
C ALA A 29 -32.07 8.34 -27.13
N VAL A 30 -31.82 8.70 -25.87
CA VAL A 30 -31.63 7.73 -24.80
C VAL A 30 -32.87 6.83 -24.83
N PRO A 31 -32.72 5.52 -25.07
CA PRO A 31 -33.86 4.63 -25.15
C PRO A 31 -34.69 4.79 -23.88
N PRO A 32 -36.03 4.80 -23.99
CA PRO A 32 -36.89 5.00 -22.83
C PRO A 32 -36.51 3.98 -21.76
N LYS A 33 -36.09 4.50 -20.61
CA LYS A 33 -35.72 3.72 -19.42
C LYS A 33 -36.80 2.67 -19.20
N GLU A 34 -36.48 1.40 -19.44
CA GLU A 34 -37.42 0.28 -19.29
C GLU A 34 -38.21 0.49 -18.00
N ALA A 35 -39.54 0.54 -18.14
CA ALA A 35 -40.45 0.76 -17.03
C ALA A 35 -40.06 -0.23 -15.91
N THR A 36 -39.57 0.31 -14.80
CA THR A 36 -39.06 -0.47 -13.69
C THR A 36 -40.17 -1.41 -13.24
N ALA A 37 -40.02 -2.69 -13.55
CA ALA A 37 -40.95 -3.73 -13.13
C ALA A 37 -41.25 -3.55 -11.64
N GLU A 38 -42.54 -3.56 -11.29
CA GLU A 38 -42.97 -3.32 -9.92
C GLU A 38 -42.18 -4.21 -8.94
N PRO A 39 -41.75 -3.66 -7.79
CA PRO A 39 -40.90 -4.39 -6.87
C PRO A 39 -41.62 -5.61 -6.33
N LYS A 40 -41.26 -6.80 -6.85
CA LYS A 40 -41.84 -8.09 -6.43
C LYS A 40 -41.78 -8.27 -4.91
N LEU A 41 -42.88 -8.75 -4.33
CA LEU A 41 -42.96 -9.04 -2.89
C LEU A 41 -42.06 -10.21 -2.53
N TYR A 42 -41.50 -10.27 -1.31
CA TYR A 42 -40.51 -11.31 -0.93
C TYR A 42 -40.97 -12.75 -1.21
N ARG A 43 -42.28 -13.00 -1.07
CA ARG A 43 -42.91 -14.31 -1.32
C ARG A 43 -42.93 -14.71 -2.79
N GLU A 44 -42.85 -13.74 -3.70
CA GLU A 44 -42.90 -13.92 -5.16
C GLU A 44 -41.50 -14.09 -5.77
N LEU A 45 -40.44 -14.00 -4.96
CA LEU A 45 -39.08 -14.24 -5.44
C LEU A 45 -38.76 -15.73 -5.47
N ASP A 46 -38.10 -16.15 -6.54
CA ASP A 46 -37.44 -17.46 -6.61
C ASP A 46 -36.39 -17.59 -5.50
N PHE A 47 -35.99 -18.83 -5.21
CA PHE A 47 -35.02 -19.13 -4.15
C PHE A 47 -33.74 -18.29 -4.26
N LYS A 48 -33.19 -18.11 -5.48
CA LYS A 48 -32.02 -17.26 -5.73
C LYS A 48 -32.28 -15.80 -5.35
N GLY A 49 -33.45 -15.27 -5.70
CA GLY A 49 -33.84 -13.90 -5.36
C GLY A 49 -34.04 -13.70 -3.86
N ARG A 50 -34.61 -14.70 -3.18
CA ARG A 50 -34.74 -14.70 -1.71
C ARG A 50 -33.39 -14.71 -1.01
N MET A 51 -32.45 -15.54 -1.48
CA MET A 51 -31.09 -15.60 -0.96
C MET A 51 -30.32 -14.30 -1.21
N ALA A 52 -30.46 -13.71 -2.41
CA ALA A 52 -29.82 -12.44 -2.73
C ALA A 52 -30.34 -11.30 -1.84
N ARG A 53 -31.66 -11.17 -1.68
CA ARG A 53 -32.24 -10.19 -0.74
C ARG A 53 -31.79 -10.44 0.70
N ALA A 54 -31.80 -11.70 1.16
CA ALA A 54 -31.34 -12.05 2.50
C ALA A 54 -29.86 -11.67 2.72
N ALA A 55 -28.99 -11.91 1.73
CA ALA A 55 -27.59 -11.52 1.78
C ALA A 55 -27.41 -9.99 1.84
N ILE A 56 -28.17 -9.25 1.01
CA ILE A 56 -28.15 -7.78 1.03
C ILE A 56 -28.64 -7.26 2.40
N THR A 57 -29.75 -7.79 2.91
CA THR A 57 -30.30 -7.40 4.22
C THR A 57 -29.34 -7.73 5.36
N ALA A 58 -28.70 -8.90 5.34
CA ALA A 58 -27.70 -9.28 6.33
C ALA A 58 -26.47 -8.36 6.26
N PHE A 59 -26.01 -8.03 5.05
CA PHE A 59 -24.91 -7.11 4.83
C PHE A 59 -25.22 -5.70 5.35
N THR A 60 -26.42 -5.16 5.07
CA THR A 60 -26.82 -3.84 5.56
C THR A 60 -27.00 -3.83 7.08
N LEU A 61 -27.62 -4.85 7.67
CA LEU A 61 -27.71 -5.01 9.12
C LEU A 61 -26.33 -5.05 9.78
N TYR A 62 -25.42 -5.86 9.23
CA TYR A 62 -24.05 -5.94 9.72
C TYR A 62 -23.35 -4.58 9.69
N HIS A 63 -23.50 -3.81 8.59
CA HIS A 63 -22.89 -2.49 8.47
C HIS A 63 -23.51 -1.46 9.43
N LEU A 64 -24.83 -1.49 9.62
CA LEU A 64 -25.50 -0.62 10.58
C LEU A 64 -25.04 -0.91 12.01
N VAL A 65 -24.95 -2.19 12.40
CA VAL A 65 -24.40 -2.59 13.70
C VAL A 65 -22.94 -2.16 13.83
N ALA A 66 -22.12 -2.37 12.80
CA ALA A 66 -20.72 -1.96 12.81
C ALA A 66 -20.56 -0.43 12.93
N MET A 67 -21.42 0.37 12.28
CA MET A 67 -21.43 1.83 12.43
C MET A 67 -21.94 2.28 13.80
N LEU A 68 -22.97 1.64 14.35
CA LEU A 68 -23.48 1.92 15.69
C LEU A 68 -22.44 1.60 16.77
N VAL A 69 -21.78 0.45 16.68
CA VAL A 69 -20.70 0.06 17.60
C VAL A 69 -19.46 0.93 17.37
N GLY A 70 -19.14 1.26 16.12
CA GLY A 70 -18.02 2.13 15.75
C GLY A 70 -18.20 3.58 16.19
N GLY A 71 -19.42 4.11 16.18
CA GLY A 71 -19.78 5.46 16.63
C GLY A 71 -20.21 5.56 18.09
N GLY A 72 -20.48 4.44 18.76
CA GLY A 72 -20.93 4.39 20.15
C GLY A 72 -19.90 4.91 21.16
N THR A 73 -20.40 5.43 22.28
CA THR A 73 -19.61 5.92 23.42
C THR A 73 -18.66 4.83 23.95
N LYS A 74 -17.52 5.25 24.53
CA LYS A 74 -16.43 4.35 24.98
C LYS A 74 -16.88 3.21 25.91
N GLU A 75 -18.00 3.37 26.59
CA GLU A 75 -18.56 2.40 27.55
C GLU A 75 -19.14 1.15 26.86
N ILE A 76 -19.79 1.30 25.70
CA ILE A 76 -20.37 0.18 24.94
C ILE A 76 -19.26 -0.63 24.23
N LYS A 77 -18.14 0.01 23.88
CA LYS A 77 -17.01 -0.64 23.21
C LYS A 77 -16.22 -1.58 24.13
N ARG A 78 -16.29 -1.39 25.45
CA ARG A 78 -15.46 -2.10 26.43
C ARG A 78 -15.59 -3.64 26.42
N PRO A 79 -16.80 -4.25 26.40
CA PRO A 79 -16.94 -5.71 26.30
C PRO A 79 -16.56 -6.25 24.90
N PHE A 80 -16.75 -5.45 23.85
CA PHE A 80 -16.44 -5.87 22.48
C PHE A 80 -14.99 -5.59 22.08
N GLN A 81 -14.18 -4.92 22.90
CA GLN A 81 -12.79 -4.56 22.58
C GLN A 81 -11.93 -5.75 22.18
N TYR A 82 -12.20 -6.95 22.71
CA TYR A 82 -11.42 -8.14 22.34
C TYR A 82 -11.68 -8.59 20.90
N VAL A 83 -12.91 -8.46 20.42
CA VAL A 83 -13.32 -8.85 19.05
C VAL A 83 -13.14 -7.68 18.08
N MET A 84 -13.57 -6.49 18.49
CA MET A 84 -13.49 -5.26 17.70
C MET A 84 -12.08 -4.68 17.69
N GLY A 85 -11.21 -4.90 18.66
CA GLY A 85 -9.83 -4.38 18.63
C GLY A 85 -9.05 -4.88 17.41
N PHE A 86 -9.25 -6.14 17.04
CA PHE A 86 -8.70 -6.70 15.80
C PHE A 86 -9.26 -6.02 14.55
N TYR A 87 -10.56 -5.69 14.56
CA TYR A 87 -11.25 -4.99 13.47
C TYR A 87 -10.92 -3.50 13.40
N ASP A 88 -10.79 -2.80 14.52
CA ASP A 88 -10.48 -1.37 14.58
C ASP A 88 -9.04 -1.13 14.10
N GLU A 89 -8.11 -2.00 14.49
CA GLU A 89 -6.74 -1.96 13.98
C GLU A 89 -6.69 -2.34 12.50
N GLY A 90 -7.56 -3.25 12.05
CA GLY A 90 -7.79 -3.57 10.65
C GLY A 90 -8.36 -2.41 9.83
N LEU A 91 -9.44 -1.79 10.32
CA LEU A 91 -10.20 -0.72 9.67
C LEU A 91 -9.41 0.58 9.62
N ARG A 92 -8.65 0.89 10.68
CA ARG A 92 -7.71 2.01 10.71
C ARG A 92 -6.56 1.83 9.72
N MET A 93 -6.26 0.59 9.31
CA MET A 93 -5.35 0.29 8.19
C MET A 93 -6.03 0.26 6.81
N THR A 94 -7.35 0.06 6.72
CA THR A 94 -8.10 0.09 5.44
C THR A 94 -8.65 1.48 5.08
N ASN A 95 -8.68 2.44 6.01
CA ASN A 95 -9.22 3.78 5.77
C ASN A 95 -8.35 4.68 4.86
N SER A 96 -7.26 4.16 4.30
CA SER A 96 -6.56 4.78 3.19
C SER A 96 -6.96 4.11 1.87
N TRP A 97 -8.14 4.45 1.34
CA TRP A 97 -8.53 4.04 -0.02
C TRP A 97 -7.67 4.72 -1.10
N GLY A 98 -7.03 5.86 -0.80
CA GLY A 98 -5.96 6.45 -1.62
C GLY A 98 -4.69 5.59 -1.75
N MET A 99 -4.60 4.48 -1.02
CA MET A 99 -3.47 3.54 -1.01
C MET A 99 -3.47 2.55 -2.20
N PHE A 100 -4.49 2.61 -3.08
CA PHE A 100 -4.57 1.80 -4.31
C PHE A 100 -4.16 2.55 -5.57
N GLY A 101 -3.98 3.88 -5.51
CA GLY A 101 -3.66 4.70 -6.69
C GLY A 101 -2.19 4.71 -7.08
N LYS A 102 -1.27 4.39 -6.15
CA LYS A 102 0.16 4.35 -6.44
C LYS A 102 0.56 2.93 -6.85
N PRO A 103 1.03 2.69 -8.09
CA PRO A 103 1.55 1.39 -8.45
C PRO A 103 2.67 1.02 -7.48
N PRO A 104 2.76 -0.25 -7.03
CA PRO A 104 3.87 -0.67 -6.20
C PRO A 104 5.16 -0.34 -6.94
N GLY A 105 6.04 0.43 -6.33
CA GLY A 105 7.40 0.57 -6.85
C GLY A 105 7.99 -0.83 -7.00
N ALA A 106 8.87 -1.04 -7.99
CA ALA A 106 9.51 -2.34 -8.27
C ALA A 106 10.45 -2.83 -7.13
N THR A 107 10.28 -2.33 -5.91
CA THR A 107 11.02 -2.66 -4.70
C THR A 107 10.32 -3.80 -3.98
N HIS A 108 10.99 -4.94 -3.88
CA HIS A 108 10.46 -6.10 -3.19
C HIS A 108 10.95 -6.11 -1.75
N VAL A 109 10.03 -5.84 -0.82
CA VAL A 109 10.35 -5.92 0.60
C VAL A 109 10.20 -7.36 1.09
N VAL A 110 11.23 -7.83 1.79
CA VAL A 110 11.30 -9.14 2.42
C VAL A 110 11.57 -8.95 3.92
N VAL A 111 10.92 -9.76 4.73
CA VAL A 111 11.17 -9.82 6.17
C VAL A 111 11.93 -11.09 6.47
N GLU A 112 13.12 -10.95 7.04
CA GLU A 112 13.97 -12.07 7.43
C GLU A 112 14.14 -12.11 8.95
N GLY A 113 13.99 -13.30 9.52
CA GLY A 113 14.39 -13.61 10.88
C GLY A 113 15.83 -14.11 10.91
N VAL A 114 16.63 -13.63 11.84
CA VAL A 114 17.98 -14.13 12.13
C VAL A 114 17.89 -14.97 13.40
N LYS A 115 18.25 -16.24 13.30
CA LYS A 115 18.31 -17.17 14.44
C LYS A 115 19.56 -16.91 15.31
N PRO A 116 19.62 -17.46 16.54
CA PRO A 116 20.80 -17.36 17.40
C PRO A 116 22.10 -17.90 16.76
N ASP A 117 21.99 -18.91 15.90
CA ASP A 117 23.08 -19.53 15.13
C ASP A 117 23.56 -18.67 13.94
N GLY A 118 22.91 -17.53 13.68
CA GLY A 118 23.21 -16.64 12.55
C GLY A 118 22.55 -17.04 11.23
N THR A 119 21.84 -18.16 11.17
CA THR A 119 21.06 -18.55 9.98
C THR A 119 19.87 -17.62 9.80
N THR A 120 19.51 -17.37 8.54
CA THR A 120 18.42 -16.48 8.17
C THR A 120 17.24 -17.26 7.63
N ILE A 121 16.04 -16.97 8.11
CA ILE A 121 14.80 -17.55 7.59
C ILE A 121 13.90 -16.44 7.04
N GLN A 122 13.26 -16.70 5.91
CA GLN A 122 12.30 -15.77 5.35
C GLN A 122 10.97 -15.90 6.08
N LEU A 123 10.51 -14.81 6.70
CA LEU A 123 9.25 -14.77 7.45
C LEU A 123 8.09 -14.26 6.57
N ALA A 124 8.38 -13.32 5.68
CA ALA A 124 7.42 -12.80 4.71
C ALA A 124 8.12 -12.23 3.47
N THR A 125 7.47 -12.30 2.31
CA THR A 125 8.01 -11.84 1.03
C THR A 125 6.93 -11.20 0.18
N THR A 126 7.13 -10.03 -0.41
CA THR A 126 6.14 -9.48 -1.37
C THR A 126 5.92 -10.36 -2.62
N ARG A 127 6.78 -11.34 -2.90
CA ARG A 127 6.73 -12.17 -4.12
C ARG A 127 5.54 -13.13 -4.09
N ALA A 128 4.64 -12.99 -5.06
CA ALA A 128 3.43 -13.80 -5.13
C ALA A 128 3.69 -15.27 -5.50
N ALA A 129 4.78 -15.56 -6.20
CA ALA A 129 5.15 -16.90 -6.67
C ALA A 129 5.42 -17.86 -5.51
N ASP A 130 5.98 -17.36 -4.40
CA ASP A 130 6.45 -18.19 -3.29
C ASP A 130 5.34 -18.51 -2.27
N ARG A 131 4.06 -18.38 -2.64
CA ARG A 131 2.93 -18.32 -1.68
C ARG A 131 1.71 -19.11 -2.10
N THR A 132 1.08 -19.73 -1.11
CA THR A 132 -0.22 -20.40 -1.24
C THR A 132 -1.37 -19.41 -1.39
N PHE A 133 -2.50 -19.85 -1.94
CA PHE A 133 -3.68 -19.00 -2.17
C PHE A 133 -4.23 -18.37 -0.88
N ILE A 134 -4.25 -19.12 0.22
CA ILE A 134 -4.73 -18.64 1.53
C ILE A 134 -3.78 -17.57 2.09
N GLU A 135 -2.46 -17.77 1.95
CA GLU A 135 -1.47 -16.76 2.32
C GLU A 135 -1.65 -15.49 1.49
N ARG A 136 -1.92 -15.60 0.19
CA ARG A 136 -2.16 -14.43 -0.69
C ARG A 136 -3.30 -13.54 -0.19
N ILE A 137 -4.39 -14.14 0.32
CA ILE A 137 -5.55 -13.40 0.86
C ILE A 137 -5.21 -12.72 2.18
N ARG A 138 -4.64 -13.48 3.15
CA ARG A 138 -4.24 -12.94 4.46
C ARG A 138 -3.20 -11.82 4.32
N ASP A 139 -2.43 -11.85 3.25
CA ASP A 139 -1.28 -11.00 3.01
C ASP A 139 -1.58 -9.71 2.23
N VAL A 140 -2.80 -9.48 1.72
CA VAL A 140 -3.15 -8.20 1.07
C VAL A 140 -2.83 -7.01 1.98
N ARG A 141 -3.05 -7.15 3.29
CA ARG A 141 -2.70 -6.14 4.30
C ARG A 141 -1.20 -6.00 4.50
N MET A 142 -0.48 -7.11 4.55
CA MET A 142 0.97 -7.15 4.76
C MET A 142 1.74 -6.54 3.58
N ARG A 143 1.33 -6.82 2.35
CA ARG A 143 1.87 -6.18 1.13
C ARG A 143 1.74 -4.66 1.15
N LYS A 144 0.62 -4.15 1.69
CA LYS A 144 0.39 -2.70 1.83
C LYS A 144 1.31 -2.06 2.85
N ILE A 145 1.51 -2.71 4.00
CA ILE A 145 2.48 -2.24 5.00
C ILE A 145 3.89 -2.28 4.39
N GLN A 146 4.24 -3.35 3.68
CA GLN A 146 5.53 -3.50 3.01
C GLN A 146 5.82 -2.37 2.02
N GLY A 147 4.84 -1.94 1.23
CA GLY A 147 5.00 -0.78 0.34
C GLY A 147 5.37 0.50 1.08
N LYS A 148 4.79 0.72 2.28
CA LYS A 148 5.07 1.89 3.12
C LYS A 148 6.43 1.85 3.81
N LEU A 149 6.98 0.67 4.08
CA LEU A 149 8.29 0.52 4.72
C LEU A 149 9.45 1.06 3.86
N THR A 150 9.21 1.30 2.57
CA THR A 150 10.19 1.95 1.68
C THR A 150 10.41 3.43 2.05
N ASP A 151 9.36 4.12 2.49
CA ASP A 151 9.42 5.51 2.93
C ASP A 151 10.00 5.61 4.34
N LEU A 152 10.83 6.62 4.60
CA LEU A 152 11.48 6.78 5.91
C LEU A 152 10.47 7.13 7.02
N GLN A 153 9.51 8.02 6.75
CA GLN A 153 8.55 8.49 7.75
C GLN A 153 7.60 7.36 8.16
N ASP A 154 7.07 6.63 7.17
CA ASP A 154 6.22 5.48 7.42
C ASP A 154 6.98 4.33 8.10
N ARG A 155 8.23 4.08 7.71
CA ARG A 155 9.08 3.07 8.35
C ARG A 155 9.36 3.39 9.82
N THR A 156 9.60 4.64 10.18
CA THR A 156 9.77 5.01 11.60
C THR A 156 8.46 4.82 12.37
N ARG A 157 7.32 5.12 11.76
CA ARG A 157 6.00 4.97 12.40
C ARG A 157 5.54 3.52 12.56
N TRP A 158 5.76 2.69 11.54
CA TRP A 158 5.18 1.36 11.44
C TRP A 158 6.19 0.22 11.57
N GLY A 159 7.48 0.46 11.28
CA GLY A 159 8.51 -0.57 11.20
C GLY A 159 8.75 -1.31 12.52
N GLY A 160 8.78 -0.60 13.65
CA GLY A 160 8.94 -1.22 14.97
C GLY A 160 7.80 -2.18 15.31
N PRO A 161 6.53 -1.71 15.40
CA PRO A 161 5.38 -2.56 15.66
C PRO A 161 5.23 -3.73 14.68
N TYR A 162 5.57 -3.50 13.40
CA TYR A 162 5.54 -4.52 12.37
C TYR A 162 6.57 -5.64 12.61
N LEU A 163 7.80 -5.29 13.01
CA LEU A 163 8.82 -6.30 13.34
C LEU A 163 8.51 -7.03 14.65
N ASP A 164 7.93 -6.33 15.64
CA ASP A 164 7.50 -6.94 16.91
C ASP A 164 6.39 -7.99 16.68
N TYR A 165 5.50 -7.77 15.70
CA TYR A 165 4.54 -8.80 15.27
C TYR A 165 5.24 -10.08 14.84
N PHE A 166 6.29 -10.00 14.01
CA PHE A 166 7.02 -11.18 13.55
C PHE A 166 7.81 -11.86 14.66
N CYS A 167 8.40 -11.12 15.60
CA CYS A 167 9.01 -11.73 16.78
C CYS A 167 7.98 -12.54 17.59
N ARG A 168 6.75 -12.01 17.77
CA ARG A 168 5.68 -12.72 18.50
C ARG A 168 5.15 -13.93 17.73
N ASP A 169 4.93 -13.79 16.42
CA ASP A 169 4.45 -14.87 15.56
C ASP A 169 5.48 -16.02 15.48
N ALA A 170 6.76 -15.69 15.34
CA ALA A 170 7.84 -16.67 15.37
C ALA A 170 7.91 -17.40 16.72
N LYS A 171 7.84 -16.67 17.84
CA LYS A 171 7.79 -17.27 19.19
C LYS A 171 6.59 -18.20 19.36
N ALA A 172 5.41 -17.82 18.87
CA ALA A 172 4.20 -18.65 18.91
C ALA A 172 4.36 -19.94 18.08
N LYS A 173 5.18 -19.92 17.03
CA LYS A 173 5.53 -21.08 16.20
C LYS A 173 6.72 -21.89 16.76
N GLY A 174 7.26 -21.54 17.93
CA GLY A 174 8.43 -22.19 18.51
C GLY A 174 9.75 -21.86 17.80
N LEU A 175 9.78 -20.79 16.99
CA LEU A 175 10.99 -20.32 16.32
C LEU A 175 11.69 -19.28 17.21
N GLU A 176 12.87 -19.63 17.70
CA GLU A 176 13.71 -18.71 18.43
C GLU A 176 14.47 -17.80 17.46
N LEU A 177 14.16 -16.51 17.49
CA LEU A 177 14.79 -15.49 16.66
C LEU A 177 15.61 -14.55 17.54
N LYS A 178 16.83 -14.25 17.13
CA LYS A 178 17.68 -13.21 17.72
C LYS A 178 17.22 -11.83 17.27
N SER A 179 16.95 -11.68 15.98
CA SER A 179 16.45 -10.42 15.41
C SER A 179 15.58 -10.66 14.17
N VAL A 180 14.83 -9.64 13.79
CA VAL A 180 14.09 -9.58 12.53
C VAL A 180 14.52 -8.33 11.79
N ARG A 181 14.72 -8.44 10.48
CA ARG A 181 15.14 -7.34 9.62
C ARG A 181 14.22 -7.22 8.40
N ILE A 182 13.98 -5.98 8.01
CA ILE A 182 13.28 -5.63 6.77
C ILE A 182 14.36 -5.37 5.73
N ILE A 183 14.31 -6.09 4.61
CA ILE A 183 15.24 -5.97 3.50
C ILE A 183 14.46 -5.50 2.27
N ASN A 184 14.97 -4.46 1.62
CA ASN A 184 14.55 -4.09 0.29
C ASN A 184 15.41 -4.81 -0.73
N GLN A 185 14.81 -5.71 -1.50
CA GLN A 185 15.40 -6.33 -2.68
C GLN A 185 15.14 -5.41 -3.88
N ILE A 186 16.21 -4.81 -4.38
CA ILE A 186 16.20 -3.96 -5.55
C ILE A 186 16.51 -4.85 -6.74
N HIS A 187 15.54 -4.98 -7.65
CA HIS A 187 15.71 -5.77 -8.86
C HIS A 187 16.66 -5.12 -9.86
N GLU A 188 17.25 -5.98 -10.67
CA GLU A 188 17.97 -5.60 -11.86
C GLU A 188 17.07 -4.74 -12.75
N LEU A 189 17.55 -3.56 -13.14
CA LEU A 189 16.89 -2.71 -14.11
C LEU A 189 17.67 -2.81 -15.41
N LYS A 190 17.02 -3.31 -16.46
CA LYS A 190 17.54 -3.29 -17.83
C LYS A 190 16.88 -2.15 -18.60
N ASP A 191 17.58 -1.57 -19.56
CA ASP A 191 16.96 -0.70 -20.56
C ASP A 191 16.34 -1.51 -21.72
N ASP A 192 15.73 -0.79 -22.66
CA ASP A 192 15.07 -1.39 -23.83
C ASP A 192 16.05 -2.15 -24.75
N ALA A 193 17.35 -1.84 -24.67
CA ALA A 193 18.42 -2.55 -25.36
C ALA A 193 18.94 -3.77 -24.56
N GLY A 194 18.36 -4.07 -23.41
CA GLY A 194 18.75 -5.19 -22.54
C GLY A 194 20.01 -4.94 -21.71
N LYS A 195 20.57 -3.73 -21.74
CA LYS A 195 21.76 -3.36 -20.96
C LYS A 195 21.35 -3.07 -19.51
N VAL A 196 22.13 -3.64 -18.58
CA VAL A 196 21.89 -3.50 -17.14
C VAL A 196 22.18 -2.08 -16.69
N LYS A 197 21.14 -1.28 -16.43
CA LYS A 197 21.22 0.05 -15.81
C LYS A 197 21.44 -0.02 -14.30
N ARG A 198 20.94 -1.05 -13.64
CA ARG A 198 21.09 -1.25 -12.19
C ARG A 198 21.27 -2.72 -11.88
N LYS A 199 22.34 -3.06 -11.15
CA LYS A 199 22.57 -4.43 -10.66
C LYS A 199 21.62 -4.75 -9.50
N PRO A 200 21.22 -6.03 -9.33
CA PRO A 200 20.43 -6.42 -8.18
C PRO A 200 21.20 -6.13 -6.89
N SER A 201 20.52 -5.57 -5.89
CA SER A 201 21.13 -5.27 -4.59
C SER A 201 20.12 -5.45 -3.45
N THR A 202 20.64 -5.70 -2.26
CA THR A 202 19.84 -5.84 -1.04
C THR A 202 20.22 -4.73 -0.07
N VAL A 203 19.21 -4.02 0.43
CA VAL A 203 19.39 -2.94 1.39
C VAL A 203 18.58 -3.27 2.63
N THR A 204 19.25 -3.42 3.77
CA THR A 204 18.55 -3.54 5.05
C THR A 204 17.94 -2.18 5.39
N LEU A 205 16.63 -2.13 5.58
CA LEU A 205 15.90 -0.90 5.87
C LEU A 205 15.80 -0.65 7.38
N THR A 206 15.62 -1.71 8.17
CA THR A 206 15.42 -1.66 9.62
C THR A 206 15.69 -3.02 10.23
N THR A 207 16.29 -3.06 11.41
CA THR A 207 16.51 -4.27 12.19
C THR A 207 15.94 -4.11 13.60
N ARG A 208 15.36 -5.17 14.14
CA ARG A 208 14.76 -5.23 15.48
C ARG A 208 15.22 -6.50 16.19
N THR A 209 15.78 -6.37 17.38
CA THR A 209 16.16 -7.52 18.23
C THR A 209 14.91 -8.08 18.90
N CYS A 210 14.69 -9.39 18.83
CA CYS A 210 13.59 -10.01 19.56
C CYS A 210 13.96 -10.20 21.04
N GLY A 211 12.99 -10.05 21.95
CA GLY A 211 13.18 -10.30 23.39
C GLY A 211 13.65 -9.10 24.21
N GLN A 212 14.15 -8.01 23.60
CA GLN A 212 14.36 -6.76 24.31
C GLN A 212 13.03 -5.99 24.39
N GLY A 213 12.38 -5.99 25.55
CA GLY A 213 11.10 -5.30 25.81
C GLY A 213 11.13 -3.77 25.74
N GLY A 214 12.12 -3.17 25.06
CA GLY A 214 12.26 -1.72 24.88
C GLY A 214 12.09 -1.30 23.42
N PRO A 215 11.77 -0.03 23.12
CA PRO A 215 11.49 0.50 21.78
C PRO A 215 12.73 0.65 20.87
N GLY A 216 13.85 0.00 21.15
CA GLY A 216 15.08 0.09 20.37
C GLY A 216 14.95 -0.42 18.93
N VAL A 217 14.52 0.45 18.02
CA VAL A 217 14.61 0.23 16.57
C VAL A 217 15.98 0.72 16.13
N THR A 218 16.83 -0.19 15.67
CA THR A 218 18.11 0.19 15.08
C THR A 218 17.90 0.45 13.60
N LEU A 219 17.90 1.73 13.23
CA LEU A 219 17.96 2.12 11.82
C LEU A 219 19.42 1.97 11.36
N PRO A 220 19.67 1.27 10.24
CA PRO A 220 21.01 1.27 9.65
C PRO A 220 21.40 2.70 9.31
N PRO A 221 22.69 3.05 9.37
CA PRO A 221 23.14 4.37 8.94
C PRO A 221 22.65 4.60 7.51
N VAL A 222 21.95 5.72 7.29
CA VAL A 222 21.50 6.11 5.97
C VAL A 222 22.75 6.28 5.12
N ARG A 223 23.05 5.27 4.29
CA ARG A 223 24.11 5.38 3.30
C ARG A 223 23.62 6.44 2.32
N ARG A 224 24.10 7.67 2.47
CA ARG A 224 23.89 8.71 1.46
C ARG A 224 24.44 8.11 0.17
N GLU A 225 23.56 7.81 -0.79
CA GLU A 225 24.01 7.49 -2.13
C GLU A 225 24.93 8.65 -2.56
N PRO A 226 26.14 8.38 -3.06
CA PRO A 226 26.93 9.43 -3.67
C PRO A 226 26.03 10.06 -4.73
N ALA A 227 25.86 11.38 -4.66
CA ALA A 227 25.00 12.11 -5.57
C ALA A 227 25.30 11.62 -7.00
N VAL A 228 24.30 11.02 -7.65
CA VAL A 228 24.47 10.55 -9.02
C VAL A 228 24.94 11.77 -9.81
N PRO A 229 26.16 11.76 -10.38
CA PRO A 229 26.62 12.88 -11.17
C PRO A 229 25.56 13.08 -12.26
N LYS A 230 24.95 14.27 -12.31
CA LYS A 230 24.04 14.64 -13.39
C LYS A 230 24.83 14.40 -14.67
N SER A 231 24.45 13.40 -15.45
CA SER A 231 25.03 13.20 -16.78
C SER A 231 24.65 14.44 -17.56
N SER A 232 25.61 15.33 -17.79
CA SER A 232 25.49 16.44 -18.71
C SER A 232 25.38 15.86 -20.11
N SER A 233 24.16 15.50 -20.50
CA SER A 233 23.78 15.31 -21.90
C SER A 233 23.12 16.59 -22.39
N ASP A 234 23.81 17.72 -22.24
CA ASP A 234 23.60 18.86 -23.11
C ASP A 234 24.51 18.58 -24.31
N GLY A 235 23.97 17.83 -25.27
CA GLY A 235 24.57 17.69 -26.57
C GLY A 235 24.37 19.00 -27.32
N ASP A 236 25.48 19.65 -27.63
CA ASP A 236 25.56 20.75 -28.59
C ASP A 236 25.09 20.27 -29.98
N ASP A 237 23.80 20.43 -30.26
CA ASP A 237 23.27 20.41 -31.63
C ASP A 237 23.41 21.82 -32.22
N ASN A 238 24.61 22.15 -32.68
CA ASN A 238 24.86 23.30 -33.56
C ASN A 238 25.86 22.87 -34.64
N LEU A 239 25.34 22.42 -35.78
CA LEU A 239 25.97 22.47 -37.10
C LEU A 239 24.88 22.53 -38.18
#